data_AF-A0A7S3PWY5-F1
#
_entry.id   AF-A0A7S3PWY5-F1
#
_cell.length_a   1.000
_cell.length_b   1.000
_cell.length_c   1.000
_cell.angle_alpha   90.00
_cell.angle_beta   90.00
_cell.angle_gamma   90.00
#
_symmetry.space_group_name_H-M   'P 1'
#
loop_
_entity.id
_entity.type
_entity.pdbx_description
1 polymer ?
#
loop_
_entity_poly.entity_id
_entity_poly.type
_entity_poly.pdbx_seq_one_letter_code
_entity_poly.pdbx_strand_id
1 'polypeptide(L)'
;KSGKIINTPTGQLIVAAAIIDDMIALIILSQLGGLVGEITIRGVVQPIAAALGFLLIGGYAALFLLPPLLERFIFKDGMNPDLHGKIALSLMLAFVMLLFQATMQSSASHLMGAFIAGLIFCTDHNLHVSFVSQFKRILQWLMRIFFASTIGFQVPVRNFANGTIIWKGLVFTV
;
A
#
# COMPACT_ATOMS: atom_id res chain seq x y z
N LYS A 1 5.75 17.43 19.73
CA LYS A 1 6.61 16.45 20.44
C LYS A 1 6.13 14.98 20.34
N SER A 2 5.03 14.64 19.64
CA SER A 2 4.57 13.23 19.46
C SER A 2 5.42 12.35 18.54
N GLY A 3 6.22 12.92 17.65
CA GLY A 3 7.01 12.15 16.66
C GLY A 3 8.19 11.35 17.23
N LYS A 4 8.45 11.39 18.55
CA LYS A 4 9.53 10.60 19.17
C LYS A 4 9.11 9.17 19.53
N ILE A 5 7.81 8.90 19.66
CA ILE A 5 7.29 7.59 20.08
C ILE A 5 7.42 6.56 18.95
N ILE A 6 7.29 6.98 17.68
CA ILE A 6 7.48 6.11 16.51
C ILE A 6 8.92 5.58 16.36
N ASN A 7 9.90 6.27 16.95
CA ASN A 7 11.31 5.85 16.93
C ASN A 7 11.68 4.98 18.15
N THR A 8 10.72 4.64 19.00
CA THR A 8 10.94 3.64 20.07
C THR A 8 10.88 2.23 19.48
N PRO A 9 11.52 1.22 20.11
CA PRO A 9 11.44 -0.17 19.65
C PRO A 9 10.00 -0.65 19.49
N THR A 10 9.11 -0.29 20.43
CA THR A 10 7.69 -0.62 20.37
C THR A 10 6.99 0.10 19.21
N GLY A 11 7.31 1.37 18.97
CA GLY A 11 6.77 2.14 17.84
C GLY A 11 7.18 1.58 16.48
N GLN A 12 8.46 1.23 16.31
CA GLN A 12 8.94 0.58 15.08
C GLN A 12 8.31 -0.79 14.87
N LEU A 13 8.12 -1.57 15.94
CA LEU A 13 7.46 -2.86 15.88
C LEU A 13 5.99 -2.73 15.46
N ILE A 14 5.26 -1.72 15.97
CA ILE A 14 3.89 -1.44 15.53
C ILE A 14 3.84 -1.05 14.06
N VAL A 15 4.75 -0.18 13.59
CA VAL A 15 4.80 0.23 12.17
C VAL A 15 5.12 -0.96 11.27
N ALA A 16 6.10 -1.80 11.64
CA ALA A 16 6.42 -3.01 10.89
C ALA A 16 5.24 -3.99 10.84
N ALA A 17 4.56 -4.21 11.97
CA ALA A 17 3.38 -5.06 12.04
C ALA A 17 2.25 -4.54 11.14
N ALA A 18 2.00 -3.23 11.13
CA ALA A 18 0.98 -2.61 10.28
C ALA A 18 1.26 -2.80 8.78
N ILE A 19 2.53 -2.73 8.36
CA ILE A 19 2.92 -2.98 6.96
C ILE A 19 2.68 -4.44 6.60
N ILE A 20 3.07 -5.38 7.46
CA ILE A 20 2.86 -6.83 7.22
C ILE A 20 1.37 -7.17 7.19
N ASP A 21 0.56 -6.58 8.07
CA ASP A 21 -0.90 -6.77 8.10
C ASP A 21 -1.54 -6.32 6.77
N ASP A 22 -1.17 -5.14 6.26
CA ASP A 22 -1.67 -4.64 4.97
C ASP A 22 -1.23 -5.55 3.81
N MET A 23 0.01 -6.05 3.82
CA MET A 23 0.47 -7.04 2.83
C MET A 23 -0.37 -8.32 2.85
N ILE A 24 -0.69 -8.85 4.04
CA ILE A 24 -1.55 -10.02 4.19
C ILE A 24 -2.98 -9.71 3.72
N ALA A 25 -3.51 -8.53 4.06
CA ALA A 25 -4.82 -8.09 3.60
C ALA A 25 -4.91 -8.03 2.07
N LEU A 26 -3.85 -7.57 1.38
CA LEU A 26 -3.78 -7.59 -0.09
C LEU A 26 -3.82 -9.00 -0.66
N ILE A 27 -3.18 -9.97 -0.01
CA ILE A 27 -3.23 -11.38 -0.41
C ILE A 27 -4.65 -11.93 -0.21
N ILE A 28 -5.26 -11.70 0.96
CA ILE A 28 -6.61 -12.18 1.27
C ILE A 28 -7.64 -11.57 0.31
N LEU A 29 -7.55 -10.27 0.02
CA LEU A 29 -8.46 -9.58 -0.88
C LEU A 29 -8.40 -10.18 -2.30
N SER A 30 -7.21 -10.56 -2.77
CA SER A 30 -7.08 -11.25 -4.07
C SER A 30 -7.75 -12.62 -4.08
N GLN A 31 -7.86 -13.29 -2.92
CA GLN A 31 -8.60 -14.56 -2.79
C GLN A 31 -10.11 -14.35 -2.82
N LEU A 32 -10.59 -13.33 -2.11
CA LEU A 32 -12.01 -13.00 -2.08
C LEU A 32 -12.54 -12.72 -3.49
N GLY A 33 -11.76 -12.05 -4.35
CA GLY A 33 -12.12 -11.83 -5.75
C GLY A 33 -12.28 -13.12 -6.57
N GLY A 34 -11.49 -14.16 -6.28
CA GLY A 34 -11.59 -15.47 -6.95
C GLY A 34 -12.70 -16.38 -6.41
N LEU A 35 -13.22 -16.08 -5.21
CA LEU A 35 -14.27 -16.85 -4.53
C LEU A 35 -15.69 -16.33 -4.82
N VAL A 36 -15.83 -15.19 -5.49
CA VAL A 36 -17.13 -14.67 -5.96
C VAL A 36 -17.48 -15.36 -7.29
N GLY A 37 -17.97 -16.61 -7.24
CA GLY A 37 -18.39 -17.36 -8.44
C GLY A 37 -18.47 -18.88 -8.25
N GLU A 38 -18.57 -19.63 -9.35
CA GLU A 38 -18.50 -21.09 -9.32
C GLU A 38 -17.10 -21.56 -8.93
N ILE A 39 -17.03 -22.42 -7.91
CA ILE A 39 -15.77 -22.88 -7.31
C ILE A 39 -15.11 -23.90 -8.25
N THR A 40 -14.34 -23.40 -9.22
CA THR A 40 -13.41 -24.22 -10.00
C THR A 40 -12.04 -24.19 -9.30
N ILE A 41 -11.38 -25.35 -9.16
CA ILE A 41 -10.04 -25.48 -8.53
C ILE A 41 -9.04 -24.47 -9.12
N ARG A 42 -9.11 -24.23 -10.43
CA ARG A 42 -8.28 -23.24 -11.13
C ARG A 42 -8.58 -21.79 -10.73
N GLY A 43 -9.83 -21.47 -10.43
CA GLY A 43 -10.28 -20.13 -10.00
C GLY A 43 -9.82 -19.75 -8.60
N VAL A 44 -9.48 -20.72 -7.75
CA VAL A 44 -8.94 -20.49 -6.40
C VAL A 44 -7.41 -20.52 -6.39
N VAL A 45 -6.78 -21.46 -7.09
CA VAL A 45 -5.31 -21.61 -7.06
C VAL A 45 -4.60 -20.51 -7.85
N GLN A 46 -5.17 -20.04 -8.96
CA GLN A 46 -4.54 -19.05 -9.83
C GLN A 46 -4.37 -17.67 -9.13
N PRO A 47 -5.36 -17.10 -8.43
CA PRO A 47 -5.18 -15.86 -7.66
C PRO A 47 -4.15 -15.98 -6.54
N ILE A 48 -4.12 -17.11 -5.82
CA ILE A 48 -3.10 -17.39 -4.78
C ILE A 48 -1.70 -17.37 -5.38
N ALA A 49 -1.48 -18.15 -6.42
CA ALA A 49 -0.17 -18.26 -7.06
C ALA A 49 0.26 -16.93 -7.67
N ALA A 50 -0.66 -16.17 -8.26
CA ALA A 50 -0.40 -14.85 -8.81
C ALA A 50 -0.02 -13.83 -7.73
N ALA A 51 -0.78 -13.75 -6.64
CA ALA A 51 -0.51 -12.80 -5.55
C ALA A 51 0.83 -13.09 -4.86
N LEU A 52 1.11 -14.37 -4.54
CA LEU A 52 2.38 -14.78 -3.95
C LEU A 52 3.55 -14.61 -4.94
N GLY A 53 3.34 -14.93 -6.21
CA GLY A 53 4.35 -14.74 -7.26
C GLY A 53 4.75 -13.28 -7.41
N PHE A 54 3.78 -12.37 -7.52
CA PHE A 54 4.06 -10.94 -7.57
C PHE A 54 4.72 -10.45 -6.29
N LEU A 55 4.28 -10.91 -5.13
CA LEU A 55 4.86 -10.46 -3.86
C LEU A 55 6.30 -10.95 -3.67
N LEU A 56 6.56 -12.24 -3.86
CA LEU A 56 7.87 -12.84 -3.62
C LEU A 56 8.85 -12.49 -4.75
N ILE A 57 8.48 -12.78 -6.01
CA ILE A 57 9.38 -12.58 -7.15
C ILE A 57 9.46 -11.09 -7.49
N GLY A 58 8.31 -10.41 -7.55
CA GLY A 58 8.27 -8.97 -7.83
C GLY A 58 8.90 -8.16 -6.69
N GLY A 59 8.63 -8.50 -5.43
CA GLY A 59 9.29 -7.88 -4.27
C GLY A 59 10.80 -8.13 -4.25
N TYR A 60 11.26 -9.35 -4.51
CA TYR A 60 12.69 -9.65 -4.62
C TYR A 60 13.36 -8.86 -5.75
N ALA A 61 12.76 -8.83 -6.94
CA ALA A 61 13.26 -8.03 -8.05
C ALA A 61 13.26 -6.53 -7.72
N ALA A 62 12.22 -6.03 -7.04
CA ALA A 62 12.10 -4.64 -6.62
C ALA A 62 13.15 -4.22 -5.60
N LEU A 63 13.59 -5.11 -4.71
CA LEU A 63 14.58 -4.78 -3.68
C LEU A 63 16.03 -4.99 -4.16
N PHE A 64 16.28 -6.01 -5.00
CA PHE A 64 17.65 -6.42 -5.31
C PHE A 64 18.08 -6.16 -6.76
N LEU A 65 17.17 -6.23 -7.73
CA LEU A 65 17.53 -6.16 -9.15
C LEU A 65 17.29 -4.76 -9.73
N LEU A 66 16.14 -4.17 -9.43
CA LEU A 66 15.72 -2.89 -10.01
C LEU A 66 16.49 -1.68 -9.44
N PRO A 67 16.77 -1.55 -8.13
CA PRO A 67 17.51 -0.42 -7.59
C PRO A 67 18.90 -0.23 -8.20
N PRO A 68 19.79 -1.25 -8.25
CA PRO A 68 21.12 -1.07 -8.86
C PRO A 68 21.05 -0.85 -10.37
N LEU A 69 20.01 -1.38 -11.04
CA LEU A 69 19.80 -1.15 -12.47
C LEU A 69 19.39 0.30 -12.74
N LEU A 70 18.54 0.87 -11.90
CA LEU A 70 18.14 2.28 -11.97
C LEU A 70 19.29 3.23 -11.70
N GLU A 71 20.10 2.94 -10.69
CA GLU A 71 21.33 3.69 -10.41
C GLU A 71 22.28 3.67 -11.61
N ARG A 72 22.53 2.49 -12.18
CA ARG A 72 23.46 2.35 -13.29
C ARG A 72 22.98 3.00 -14.60
N PHE A 73 21.69 2.92 -14.92
CA PHE A 73 21.17 3.40 -16.21
C PHE A 73 20.69 4.85 -16.18
N ILE A 74 20.10 5.31 -15.07
CA ILE A 74 19.39 6.58 -15.00
C ILE A 74 20.13 7.60 -14.12
N PHE A 75 20.60 7.18 -12.95
CA PHE A 75 21.26 8.08 -12.00
C PHE A 75 22.77 8.13 -12.25
N LYS A 76 23.19 8.97 -13.20
CA LYS A 76 24.63 9.21 -13.44
C LYS A 76 25.30 9.83 -12.23
N ASP A 77 26.47 9.33 -11.88
CA ASP A 77 27.33 9.88 -10.82
C ASP A 77 27.56 11.39 -11.03
N GLY A 78 27.25 12.20 -10.02
CA GLY A 78 27.38 13.66 -10.05
C GLY A 78 26.09 14.45 -10.33
N MET A 79 24.92 13.81 -10.38
CA MET A 79 23.64 14.51 -10.55
C MET A 79 23.29 15.36 -9.31
N ASN A 80 22.71 16.55 -9.54
CA ASN A 80 22.21 17.41 -8.47
C ASN A 80 21.13 16.68 -7.65
N PRO A 81 21.21 16.64 -6.30
CA PRO A 81 20.26 15.93 -5.43
C PRO A 81 18.79 16.31 -5.67
N ASP A 82 18.50 17.57 -6.00
CA ASP A 82 17.13 18.01 -6.28
C ASP A 82 16.59 17.45 -7.60
N LEU A 83 17.46 17.31 -8.60
CA LEU A 83 17.10 16.75 -9.90
C LEU A 83 16.91 15.23 -9.78
N HIS A 84 17.80 14.57 -9.03
CA HIS A 84 17.71 13.15 -8.70
C HIS A 84 16.36 12.82 -8.05
N GLY A 85 15.98 13.58 -7.01
CA GLY A 85 14.71 13.38 -6.31
C GLY A 85 13.48 13.58 -7.22
N LYS A 86 13.50 14.55 -8.13
CA LYS A 86 12.41 14.77 -9.10
C LYS A 86 12.31 13.66 -10.14
N ILE A 87 13.44 13.20 -10.67
CA ILE A 87 13.49 12.09 -11.65
C ILE A 87 13.06 10.79 -10.99
N ALA A 88 13.55 10.51 -9.78
CA ALA A 88 13.15 9.33 -9.02
C ALA A 88 11.64 9.35 -8.74
N LEU A 89 11.06 10.51 -8.43
CA LEU A 89 9.63 10.66 -8.17
C LEU A 89 8.78 10.42 -9.43
N SER A 90 9.21 10.98 -10.58
CA SER A 90 8.50 10.75 -11.85
C SER A 90 8.58 9.29 -12.29
N LEU A 91 9.74 8.67 -12.08
CA LEU A 91 9.97 7.27 -12.37
C LEU A 91 9.16 6.35 -11.43
N MET A 92 9.09 6.68 -10.14
CA MET A 92 8.22 5.97 -9.19
C MET A 92 6.76 5.99 -9.65
N LEU A 93 6.26 7.15 -10.08
CA LEU A 93 4.89 7.26 -10.63
C LEU A 93 4.73 6.42 -11.92
N ALA A 94 5.72 6.40 -12.80
CA ALA A 94 5.72 5.57 -14.00
C ALA A 94 5.70 4.07 -13.65
N PHE A 95 6.47 3.63 -12.66
CA PHE A 95 6.45 2.25 -12.17
C PHE A 95 5.13 1.89 -11.51
N VAL A 96 4.50 2.80 -10.77
CA VAL A 96 3.15 2.57 -10.24
C VAL A 96 2.19 2.30 -11.38
N MET A 97 2.19 3.12 -12.45
CA MET A 97 1.32 2.91 -13.60
C MET A 97 1.60 1.59 -14.34
N LEU A 98 2.89 1.27 -14.55
CA LEU A 98 3.31 0.05 -15.24
C LEU A 98 2.93 -1.20 -14.43
N LEU A 99 3.26 -1.23 -13.15
CA LEU A 99 2.98 -2.37 -12.28
C LEU A 99 1.50 -2.50 -11.97
N PHE A 100 0.77 -1.38 -11.86
CA PHE A 100 -0.69 -1.40 -11.79
C PHE A 100 -1.26 -2.14 -13.01
N GLN A 101 -0.89 -1.74 -14.23
CA GLN A 101 -1.34 -2.40 -15.46
C GLN A 101 -0.92 -3.88 -15.55
N ALA A 102 0.26 -4.23 -15.06
CA ALA A 102 0.71 -5.63 -14.99
C ALA A 102 -0.14 -6.44 -14.00
N THR A 103 -0.46 -5.87 -12.84
CA THR A 103 -1.31 -6.52 -11.84
C THR A 103 -2.78 -6.56 -12.22
N MET A 104 -3.27 -5.65 -13.07
CA MET A 104 -4.63 -5.72 -13.63
C MET A 104 -4.83 -6.94 -14.54
N GLN A 105 -3.81 -7.28 -15.32
CA GLN A 105 -3.83 -8.45 -16.20
C GLN A 105 -3.59 -9.76 -15.42
N SER A 106 -2.91 -9.65 -14.29
CA SER A 106 -2.76 -10.72 -13.33
C SER A 106 -4.04 -10.90 -12.52
N SER A 107 -4.33 -12.11 -12.05
CA SER A 107 -5.39 -12.35 -11.05
C SER A 107 -5.01 -11.86 -9.64
N ALA A 108 -4.03 -10.96 -9.53
CA ALA A 108 -3.54 -10.40 -8.27
C ALA A 108 -4.26 -9.08 -7.92
N SER A 109 -4.12 -8.63 -6.67
CA SER A 109 -4.67 -7.34 -6.24
C SER A 109 -3.95 -6.18 -6.94
N HIS A 110 -4.69 -5.20 -7.43
CA HIS A 110 -4.12 -4.05 -8.15
C HIS A 110 -3.27 -3.15 -7.22
N LEU A 111 -3.63 -3.13 -5.93
CA LEU A 111 -2.89 -2.44 -4.89
C LEU A 111 -1.50 -3.09 -4.65
N MET A 112 -1.34 -4.39 -4.96
CA MET A 112 -0.03 -5.06 -4.91
C MET A 112 0.96 -4.42 -5.89
N GLY A 113 0.52 -4.01 -7.08
CA GLY A 113 1.37 -3.36 -8.07
C GLY A 113 1.89 -2.01 -7.58
N ALA A 114 1.02 -1.22 -6.95
CA ALA A 114 1.40 0.05 -6.33
C ALA A 114 2.37 -0.16 -5.14
N PHE A 115 2.16 -1.21 -4.35
CA PHE A 115 3.04 -1.57 -3.24
C PHE A 115 4.46 -1.94 -3.73
N ILE A 116 4.57 -2.84 -4.71
CA ILE A 116 5.87 -3.24 -5.28
C ILE A 116 6.58 -2.04 -5.92
N ALA A 117 5.84 -1.15 -6.60
CA ALA A 117 6.41 0.08 -7.16
C ALA A 117 7.05 0.97 -6.08
N GLY A 118 6.41 1.08 -4.91
CA GLY A 118 6.97 1.80 -3.77
C GLY A 118 8.22 1.13 -3.18
N LEU A 119 8.25 -0.21 -3.14
CA LEU A 119 9.43 -0.96 -2.67
C LEU A 119 10.69 -0.70 -3.51
N ILE A 120 10.54 -0.49 -4.82
CA ILE A 120 11.68 -0.23 -5.73
C ILE A 120 12.50 0.99 -5.27
N PHE A 121 11.84 2.00 -4.71
CA PHE A 121 12.48 3.28 -4.35
C PHE A 121 12.63 3.48 -2.84
N CYS A 122 12.33 2.49 -2.02
CA CYS A 122 12.31 2.64 -0.56
C CYS A 122 13.69 2.89 0.07
N THR A 123 14.78 2.55 -0.63
CA THR A 123 16.15 2.76 -0.18
C THR A 123 16.70 4.15 -0.53
N ASP A 124 16.02 4.91 -1.40
CA ASP A 124 16.49 6.22 -1.88
C ASP A 124 16.06 7.37 -0.95
N HIS A 125 17.05 7.97 -0.27
CA HIS A 125 16.82 9.09 0.64
C HIS A 125 16.34 10.37 -0.07
N ASN A 126 16.88 10.68 -1.25
CA ASN A 126 16.55 11.90 -1.99
C ASN A 126 15.12 11.85 -2.54
N LEU A 127 14.68 10.66 -2.96
CA LEU A 127 13.29 10.41 -3.29
C LEU A 127 12.39 10.61 -2.08
N HIS A 128 12.71 10.03 -0.91
CA HIS A 128 11.88 10.17 0.28
C HIS A 128 11.65 11.66 0.64
N VAL A 129 12.68 12.49 0.60
CA VAL A 129 12.56 13.94 0.86
C VAL A 129 11.66 14.63 -0.18
N SER A 130 11.84 14.30 -1.46
CA SER A 130 11.03 14.85 -2.56
C SER A 130 9.58 14.39 -2.51
N PHE A 131 9.34 13.13 -2.13
CA PHE A 131 8.01 12.55 -1.96
C PHE A 131 7.27 13.20 -0.79
N VAL A 132 7.90 13.31 0.38
CA VAL A 132 7.27 13.90 1.57
C VAL A 132 6.96 15.38 1.35
N SER A 133 7.84 16.13 0.67
CA SER A 133 7.58 17.56 0.41
C SER A 133 6.41 17.78 -0.57
N GLN A 134 6.25 16.92 -1.58
CA GLN A 134 5.21 17.10 -2.61
C GLN A 134 3.90 16.37 -2.28
N PHE A 135 3.96 15.09 -1.89
CA PHE A 135 2.79 14.24 -1.72
C PHE A 135 2.13 14.32 -0.35
N LYS A 136 2.85 14.74 0.71
CA LYS A 136 2.27 14.77 2.08
C LYS A 136 1.01 15.62 2.16
N ARG A 137 0.99 16.78 1.47
CA ARG A 137 -0.19 17.66 1.45
C ARG A 137 -1.38 17.00 0.75
N ILE A 138 -1.13 16.35 -0.39
CA ILE A 138 -2.14 15.64 -1.17
C ILE A 138 -2.69 14.48 -0.36
N LEU A 139 -1.82 13.65 0.21
CA LEU A 139 -2.19 12.50 1.02
C LEU A 139 -3.05 12.90 2.21
N GLN A 140 -2.68 13.95 2.96
CA GLN A 140 -3.48 14.42 4.09
C GLN A 140 -4.87 14.90 3.69
N TRP A 141 -4.97 15.56 2.55
CA TRP A 141 -6.27 16.02 2.04
C TRP A 141 -7.13 14.85 1.58
N LEU A 142 -6.53 13.90 0.85
CA LEU A 142 -7.20 12.68 0.40
C LEU A 142 -7.68 11.83 1.57
N MET A 143 -6.86 11.66 2.61
CA MET A 143 -7.23 10.92 3.83
C MET A 143 -8.43 11.55 4.53
N ARG A 144 -8.52 12.88 4.60
CA ARG A 144 -9.70 13.56 5.19
C ARG A 144 -10.97 13.27 4.40
N ILE A 145 -10.90 13.33 3.07
CA ILE A 145 -12.05 13.05 2.20
C ILE A 145 -12.44 11.58 2.29
N PHE A 146 -11.46 10.68 2.29
CA PHE A 146 -11.68 9.25 2.42
C PHE A 146 -12.38 8.93 3.74
N PHE A 147 -11.88 9.43 4.88
CA PHE A 147 -12.50 9.20 6.18
C PHE A 147 -13.89 9.83 6.30
N ALA A 148 -14.08 11.05 5.79
CA ALA A 148 -15.39 11.69 5.79
C ALA A 148 -16.42 10.87 5.00
N SER A 149 -16.02 10.39 3.81
CA SER A 149 -16.91 9.67 2.91
C SER A 149 -17.21 8.23 3.37
N THR A 150 -16.18 7.50 3.80
CA THR A 150 -16.28 6.07 4.14
C THR A 150 -16.73 5.82 5.57
N ILE A 151 -16.23 6.58 6.54
CA ILE A 151 -16.61 6.39 7.95
C ILE A 151 -17.71 7.38 8.31
N GLY A 152 -17.51 8.68 8.03
CA GLY A 152 -18.41 9.73 8.46
C GLY A 152 -19.85 9.57 7.97
N PHE A 153 -20.04 9.36 6.66
CA PHE A 153 -21.38 9.24 6.08
C PHE A 153 -22.00 7.83 6.17
N GLN A 154 -21.21 6.81 6.49
CA GLN A 154 -21.70 5.43 6.60
C GLN A 154 -22.35 5.15 7.96
N VAL A 155 -22.17 6.02 8.96
CA VAL A 155 -22.80 5.86 10.28
C VAL A 155 -24.32 6.03 10.17
N PRO A 156 -25.12 4.98 10.45
CA PRO A 156 -26.57 5.06 10.36
C PRO A 156 -27.14 5.81 11.57
N VAL A 157 -27.12 7.15 11.52
CA VAL A 157 -27.52 8.02 12.63
C VAL A 157 -28.96 7.79 13.14
N ARG A 158 -29.82 7.23 12.30
CA ARG A 158 -31.21 6.89 12.66
C ARG A 158 -31.30 5.75 13.69
N ASN A 159 -30.26 4.91 13.78
CA ASN A 159 -30.23 3.75 14.66
C ASN A 159 -29.75 4.09 16.08
N PHE A 160 -29.20 5.28 16.31
CA PHE A 160 -28.71 5.70 17.63
C PHE A 160 -29.81 5.92 18.66
N ALA A 161 -31.06 6.17 18.24
CA ALA A 161 -32.18 6.36 19.16
C ALA A 161 -32.80 5.03 19.65
N ASN A 162 -32.41 3.88 19.10
CA ASN A 162 -32.98 2.59 19.47
C ASN A 162 -32.25 1.99 20.68
N GLY A 163 -32.92 1.96 21.84
CA GLY A 163 -32.36 1.40 23.07
C GLY A 163 -31.88 -0.05 22.97
N THR A 164 -32.44 -0.85 22.05
CA THR A 164 -32.00 -2.23 21.81
C THR A 164 -30.62 -2.28 21.14
N ILE A 165 -30.31 -1.33 20.27
CA ILE A 165 -29.03 -1.25 19.56
C ILE A 165 -27.95 -0.76 20.53
N ILE A 166 -28.28 0.21 21.38
CA ILE A 166 -27.37 0.70 22.43
C ILE A 166 -27.02 -0.44 23.40
N TRP A 167 -28.02 -1.19 23.89
CA TRP A 167 -27.78 -2.30 24.81
C TRP A 167 -26.93 -3.41 24.18
N LYS A 168 -27.24 -3.83 22.94
CA LYS A 168 -26.44 -4.82 22.20
C LYS A 168 -25.01 -4.31 21.96
N GLY A 169 -24.86 -3.04 21.60
CA GLY A 169 -23.55 -2.40 21.42
C GLY A 169 -22.72 -2.46 22.71
N LEU A 170 -23.33 -2.14 23.86
CA LEU A 170 -22.66 -2.16 25.16
C LEU A 170 -22.20 -3.58 25.54
N VAL A 171 -23.03 -4.59 25.30
CA VAL A 171 -22.68 -6.00 25.55
C VAL A 171 -21.54 -6.48 24.65
N PHE A 172 -21.50 -6.11 23.37
CA PHE A 172 -20.40 -6.51 22.47
C PHE A 172 -19.09 -5.73 22.70
N THR A 173 -19.14 -4.63 23.46
CA THR A 173 -17.94 -3.81 23.74
C THR A 173 -17.17 -4.31 24.98
N VAL A 174 -17.81 -5.08 25.84
CA VAL A 174 -17.21 -5.74 27.03
C VAL A 174 -16.72 -7.12 26.67
#